data_AF-A0A239PH39-F1
#
_entry.id   AF-A0A239PH39-F1
#
_cell.length_a   1.000
_cell.length_b   1.000
_cell.length_c   1.000
_cell.angle_alpha   90.00
_cell.angle_beta   90.00
_cell.angle_gamma   90.00
#
_symmetry.space_group_name_H-M   'P 1'
#
loop_
_entity.id
_entity.type
_entity.pdbx_description
1 polymer ?
#
loop_
_entity_poly.entity_id
_entity_poly.type
_entity_poly.pdbx_seq_one_letter_code
_entity_poly.pdbx_strand_id
1 'polypeptide(L)'
;MPTHSHLGAWNQQADESYAAYRSDPGPDPLGTLDAAAARGAAANRLRAMNVRQGHYAWQQRRAQPVCPHAVAILFVDPAPLRPLPGSSFAVVAATLMVDDEPDLSDPKQLLFRVESNARDYIAAGSFDPATQLANRYDESSGQAFYLGIALSTLDHRRQPWDPETVGAQKDVPGTCYAWLRDNTVMQIDRLGADGFNEMTVYSNAVVGAGLASVFTADWERVQRPAGVHWHDMSAFWNRLHALHTLLLNEEPRL
;
A
#
# COMPACT_ATOMS: atom_id res chain seq x y z
N MET A 1 -2.10 -27.53 -30.09
CA MET A 1 -2.71 -26.66 -29.06
C MET A 1 -2.26 -27.17 -27.71
N PRO A 2 -1.34 -26.49 -27.00
CA PRO A 2 -0.92 -26.91 -25.66
C PRO A 2 -1.94 -26.44 -24.63
N THR A 3 -2.32 -27.37 -23.76
CA THR A 3 -3.38 -27.29 -22.75
C THR A 3 -2.96 -26.55 -21.48
N HIS A 4 -3.92 -25.86 -20.87
CA HIS A 4 -3.87 -25.11 -19.61
C HIS A 4 -3.42 -25.93 -18.39
N SER A 5 -2.13 -26.22 -18.21
CA SER A 5 -1.62 -26.91 -17.01
C SER A 5 -0.71 -26.05 -16.12
N HIS A 6 -0.34 -24.84 -16.52
CA HIS A 6 0.58 -24.02 -15.71
C HIS A 6 -0.11 -23.29 -14.57
N LEU A 7 -1.35 -22.78 -14.71
CA LEU A 7 -2.03 -21.97 -13.69
C LEU A 7 -2.29 -22.69 -12.35
N GLY A 8 -2.41 -24.02 -12.35
CA GLY A 8 -2.68 -24.80 -11.13
C GLY A 8 -1.50 -24.88 -10.16
N ALA A 9 -0.27 -24.93 -10.66
CA ALA A 9 0.93 -25.03 -9.83
C ALA A 9 1.27 -23.70 -9.12
N TRP A 10 0.91 -22.56 -9.72
CA TRP A 10 1.21 -21.23 -9.17
C TRP A 10 0.29 -20.83 -8.02
N ASN A 11 -1.01 -21.19 -8.08
CA ASN A 11 -1.93 -20.99 -6.95
C ASN A 11 -1.50 -21.82 -5.75
N GLN A 12 -1.04 -23.06 -6.00
CA GLN A 12 -0.56 -23.94 -4.95
C GLN A 12 0.68 -23.36 -4.24
N GLN A 13 1.61 -22.73 -4.95
CA GLN A 13 2.79 -22.12 -4.34
C GLN A 13 2.46 -20.85 -3.51
N ALA A 14 1.47 -20.06 -3.94
CA ALA A 14 0.96 -18.93 -3.17
C ALA A 14 0.21 -19.39 -1.92
N ASP A 15 -0.62 -20.43 -2.05
CA ASP A 15 -1.36 -21.05 -0.94
C ASP A 15 -0.42 -21.75 0.05
N GLU A 16 0.65 -22.39 -0.43
CA GLU A 16 1.69 -23.02 0.40
C GLU A 16 2.57 -21.98 1.09
N SER A 17 2.91 -20.88 0.43
CA SER A 17 3.61 -19.73 1.05
C SER A 17 2.74 -19.07 2.11
N TYR A 18 1.43 -18.94 1.85
CA TYR A 18 0.43 -18.44 2.78
C TYR A 18 0.21 -19.39 3.98
N ALA A 19 0.20 -20.71 3.75
CA ALA A 19 0.05 -21.72 4.79
C ALA A 19 1.31 -21.87 5.66
N ALA A 20 2.51 -21.79 5.07
CA ALA A 20 3.79 -21.87 5.77
C ALA A 20 4.06 -20.61 6.63
N TYR A 21 3.58 -19.44 6.20
CA TYR A 21 3.66 -18.22 7.02
C TYR A 21 2.82 -18.34 8.30
N ARG A 22 1.69 -19.04 8.24
CA ARG A 22 0.76 -19.20 9.37
C ARG A 22 1.36 -19.92 10.58
N SER A 23 2.47 -20.65 10.42
CA SER A 23 2.94 -21.62 11.41
C SER A 23 3.86 -21.12 12.52
N ASP A 24 4.54 -19.97 12.42
CA ASP A 24 5.29 -19.40 13.57
C ASP A 24 5.80 -17.97 13.30
N PRO A 25 5.07 -16.90 13.68
CA PRO A 25 5.68 -15.58 13.73
C PRO A 25 6.61 -15.57 14.95
N GLY A 26 7.90 -15.29 14.76
CA GLY A 26 8.80 -14.98 15.88
C GLY A 26 8.21 -13.93 16.83
N PRO A 27 8.80 -13.70 18.02
CA PRO A 27 8.21 -12.84 19.05
C PRO A 27 7.75 -11.51 18.46
N ASP A 28 6.43 -11.30 18.48
CA ASP A 28 5.79 -10.21 17.77
C ASP A 28 6.29 -8.86 18.33
N PRO A 29 6.99 -8.01 17.56
CA PRO A 29 7.36 -6.68 18.00
C PRO A 29 6.12 -5.81 18.29
N LEU A 30 4.94 -6.20 17.78
CA LEU A 30 3.65 -5.63 18.16
C LEU A 30 3.14 -6.16 19.51
N GLY A 31 3.92 -6.88 20.32
CA GLY A 31 3.47 -7.77 21.40
C GLY A 31 2.30 -7.34 22.31
N THR A 32 2.04 -6.04 22.52
CA THR A 32 0.88 -5.48 23.25
C THR A 32 0.01 -4.52 22.45
N LEU A 33 0.37 -4.23 21.21
CA LEU A 33 -0.29 -3.31 20.30
C LEU A 33 -1.56 -3.99 19.74
N ASP A 34 -2.69 -3.31 19.82
CA ASP A 34 -3.93 -3.81 19.21
C ASP A 34 -3.77 -3.85 17.68
N ALA A 35 -3.64 -5.06 17.13
CA ALA A 35 -3.46 -5.29 15.70
C ALA A 35 -4.61 -4.69 14.86
N ALA A 36 -5.85 -4.72 15.36
CA ALA A 36 -6.97 -4.08 14.67
C ALA A 36 -6.78 -2.56 14.64
N ALA A 37 -6.38 -1.95 15.76
CA ALA A 37 -6.06 -0.53 15.82
C ALA A 37 -4.93 -0.16 14.85
N ALA A 38 -3.87 -0.97 14.76
CA ALA A 38 -2.75 -0.75 13.84
C ALA A 38 -3.20 -0.76 12.37
N ARG A 39 -4.03 -1.73 11.97
CA ARG A 39 -4.64 -1.79 10.63
C ARG A 39 -5.49 -0.55 10.35
N GLY A 40 -6.28 -0.11 11.33
CA GLY A 40 -7.12 1.10 11.22
C GLY A 40 -6.28 2.37 11.05
N ALA A 41 -5.19 2.49 11.80
CA ALA A 41 -4.24 3.58 11.67
C ALA A 41 -3.52 3.56 10.31
N ALA A 42 -3.14 2.39 9.81
CA ALA A 42 -2.57 2.22 8.48
C ALA A 42 -3.56 2.67 7.39
N ALA A 43 -4.82 2.24 7.47
CA ALA A 43 -5.85 2.66 6.51
C ALA A 43 -6.07 4.18 6.53
N ASN A 44 -6.13 4.80 7.72
CA ASN A 44 -6.21 6.25 7.85
C ASN A 44 -5.00 6.97 7.25
N ARG A 45 -3.79 6.45 7.48
CA ARG A 45 -2.56 7.04 6.93
C ARG A 45 -2.52 6.94 5.40
N LEU A 46 -2.98 5.83 4.83
CA LEU A 46 -3.09 5.63 3.38
C LEU A 46 -4.15 6.52 2.75
N ARG A 47 -5.28 6.73 3.42
CA ARG A 47 -6.27 7.73 3.00
C ARG A 47 -5.61 9.13 2.94
N ALA A 48 -4.92 9.54 4.01
CA ALA A 48 -4.25 10.82 4.06
C ALA A 48 -3.17 10.96 2.97
N MET A 49 -2.43 9.87 2.69
CA MET A 49 -1.47 9.79 1.59
C MET A 49 -2.14 10.05 0.24
N ASN A 50 -3.19 9.29 -0.07
CA ASN A 50 -3.88 9.35 -1.36
C ASN A 50 -4.51 10.72 -1.62
N VAL A 51 -5.11 11.34 -0.58
CA VAL A 51 -5.64 12.71 -0.68
C VAL A 51 -4.51 13.70 -0.98
N ARG A 52 -3.37 13.62 -0.27
CA ARG A 52 -2.22 14.51 -0.52
C ARG A 52 -1.61 14.29 -1.90
N GLN A 53 -1.51 13.05 -2.35
CA GLN A 53 -1.05 12.69 -3.69
C GLN A 53 -1.98 13.29 -4.73
N GLY A 54 -3.29 13.10 -4.61
CA GLY A 54 -4.28 13.64 -5.55
C GLY A 54 -4.25 15.17 -5.59
N HIS A 55 -4.15 15.83 -4.42
CA HIS A 55 -3.96 17.28 -4.36
C HIS A 55 -2.71 17.72 -5.11
N TYR A 56 -1.58 17.07 -4.86
CA TYR A 56 -0.31 17.40 -5.50
C TYR A 56 -0.36 17.17 -7.01
N ALA A 57 -0.86 16.02 -7.45
CA ALA A 57 -1.01 15.69 -8.87
C ALA A 57 -1.93 16.68 -9.59
N TRP A 58 -3.07 17.05 -8.98
CA TRP A 58 -3.95 18.06 -9.55
C TRP A 58 -3.24 19.41 -9.66
N GLN A 59 -2.50 19.85 -8.65
CA GLN A 59 -1.77 21.12 -8.69
C GLN A 59 -0.69 21.13 -9.78
N GLN A 60 0.01 20.02 -9.96
CA GLN A 60 1.16 19.93 -10.88
C GLN A 60 0.79 19.54 -12.31
N ARG A 61 -0.47 19.16 -12.58
CA ARG A 61 -0.94 18.55 -13.85
C ARG A 61 -0.58 19.29 -15.14
N ARG A 62 -0.33 20.61 -15.10
CA ARG A 62 0.01 21.43 -16.29
C ARG A 62 1.48 21.83 -16.37
N ALA A 63 2.23 21.69 -15.28
CA ALA A 63 3.61 22.17 -15.17
C ALA A 63 4.60 21.00 -15.14
N GLN A 64 4.40 20.08 -14.20
CA GLN A 64 5.23 18.90 -14.01
C GLN A 64 4.33 17.74 -13.56
N PRO A 65 3.65 17.05 -14.49
CA PRO A 65 2.84 15.90 -14.16
C PRO A 65 3.63 14.89 -13.32
N VAL A 66 2.94 14.31 -12.34
CA VAL A 66 3.52 13.32 -11.42
C VAL A 66 2.87 11.98 -11.68
N CYS A 67 3.61 10.91 -11.43
CA CYS A 67 3.11 9.56 -11.61
C CYS A 67 1.82 9.37 -10.77
N PRO A 68 0.78 8.74 -11.34
CA PRO A 68 -0.44 8.44 -10.62
C PRO A 68 -0.21 7.43 -9.49
N HIS A 69 0.95 6.80 -9.41
CA HIS A 69 1.30 5.78 -8.41
C HIS A 69 2.37 6.29 -7.44
N ALA A 70 2.23 5.92 -6.18
CA ALA A 70 3.20 6.18 -5.12
C ALA A 70 3.31 4.96 -4.21
N VAL A 71 4.53 4.67 -3.74
CA VAL A 71 4.80 3.55 -2.82
C VAL A 71 5.07 4.11 -1.43
N ALA A 72 4.53 3.46 -0.40
CA ALA A 72 4.79 3.80 0.99
C ALA A 72 5.28 2.58 1.77
N ILE A 73 6.39 2.75 2.47
CA ILE A 73 6.87 1.84 3.50
C ILE A 73 6.27 2.34 4.81
N LEU A 74 5.47 1.50 5.45
CA LEU A 74 4.72 1.83 6.65
C LEU A 74 5.48 1.36 7.89
N PHE A 75 5.46 2.18 8.93
CA PHE A 75 6.04 1.88 10.22
C PHE A 75 5.04 2.20 11.34
N VAL A 76 5.11 1.44 12.43
CA VAL A 76 4.46 1.81 13.70
C VAL A 76 5.47 2.58 14.52
N ASP A 77 5.13 3.81 14.89
CA ASP A 77 5.83 4.59 15.90
C ASP A 77 5.14 4.41 17.26
N PRO A 78 5.72 3.69 18.22
CA PRO A 78 5.11 3.42 19.52
C PRO A 78 5.17 4.63 20.48
N ALA A 79 5.92 5.67 20.14
CA ALA A 79 6.11 6.86 20.96
C ALA A 79 6.08 8.12 20.10
N PRO A 80 4.99 8.36 19.34
CA PRO A 80 4.98 9.39 18.31
C PRO A 80 5.18 10.77 18.92
N LEU A 81 5.98 11.60 18.24
CA LEU A 81 6.26 12.98 18.67
C LEU A 81 4.99 13.85 18.72
N ARG A 82 3.96 13.48 17.95
CA ARG A 82 2.66 14.16 17.90
C ARG A 82 1.53 13.13 18.00
N PRO A 83 1.21 12.64 19.21
CA PRO A 83 0.18 11.62 19.38
C PRO A 83 -1.21 12.18 19.04
N LEU A 84 -2.03 11.36 18.36
CA LEU A 84 -3.44 11.66 18.20
C LEU A 84 -4.19 11.39 19.52
N PRO A 85 -5.23 12.18 19.85
CA PRO A 85 -6.02 11.94 21.06
C PRO A 85 -6.54 10.51 21.12
N GLY A 86 -6.25 9.82 22.24
CA GLY A 86 -6.71 8.45 22.48
C GLY A 86 -5.91 7.35 21.76
N SER A 87 -4.79 7.68 21.10
CA SER A 87 -3.89 6.69 20.50
C SER A 87 -2.54 6.64 21.23
N SER A 88 -2.06 5.43 21.49
CA SER A 88 -0.74 5.19 22.10
C SER A 88 0.39 5.04 21.08
N PHE A 89 0.09 5.04 19.78
CA PHE A 89 1.05 4.89 18.70
C PHE A 89 0.60 5.69 17.47
N ALA A 90 1.45 5.80 16.46
CA ALA A 90 1.07 6.32 15.15
C ALA A 90 1.57 5.41 14.04
N VAL A 91 0.89 5.43 12.89
CA VAL A 91 1.45 4.86 11.65
C VAL A 91 2.05 6.00 10.83
N VAL A 92 3.35 5.88 10.60
CA VAL A 92 4.16 6.82 9.83
C VAL A 92 4.65 6.14 8.55
N ALA A 93 5.05 6.92 7.55
CA ALA A 93 5.47 6.39 6.27
C ALA A 93 6.72 7.07 5.70
N ALA A 94 7.58 6.25 5.09
CA ALA A 94 8.53 6.68 4.08
C ALA A 94 7.89 6.47 2.70
N THR A 95 7.72 7.54 1.93
CA THR A 95 6.96 7.55 0.68
C THR A 95 7.85 7.87 -0.52
N LEU A 96 7.74 7.06 -1.57
CA LEU A 96 8.27 7.35 -2.89
C LEU A 96 7.19 7.94 -3.77
N MET A 97 7.41 9.18 -4.22
CA MET A 97 6.68 9.78 -5.33
C MET A 97 7.63 10.01 -6.48
N VAL A 98 7.22 9.72 -7.70
CA VAL A 98 8.04 9.89 -8.90
C VAL A 98 7.33 10.78 -9.91
N ASP A 99 8.10 11.41 -10.80
CA ASP A 99 7.56 12.18 -11.90
C ASP A 99 6.80 11.25 -12.87
N ASP A 100 5.90 11.83 -13.66
CA ASP A 100 5.16 11.06 -14.66
C ASP A 100 6.10 10.61 -15.78
N GLU A 101 6.39 9.31 -15.82
CA GLU A 101 7.21 8.67 -16.84
C GLU A 101 6.33 7.62 -17.58
N PRO A 102 6.39 7.53 -18.93
CA PRO A 102 5.52 6.62 -19.67
C PRO A 102 5.61 5.14 -19.24
N ASP A 103 6.79 4.71 -18.78
CA ASP A 103 7.11 3.38 -18.26
C ASP A 103 6.71 3.17 -16.79
N LEU A 104 6.02 4.14 -16.19
CA LEU A 104 5.44 4.05 -14.84
C LEU A 104 3.93 4.24 -14.86
N SER A 105 3.29 4.18 -16.03
CA SER A 105 1.83 4.21 -16.14
C SER A 105 1.16 2.97 -15.51
N ASP A 106 1.86 1.84 -15.48
CA ASP A 106 1.41 0.61 -14.79
C ASP A 106 2.00 0.54 -13.37
N PRO A 107 1.19 0.40 -12.31
CA PRO A 107 1.70 0.33 -10.94
C PRO A 107 2.67 -0.86 -10.71
N LYS A 108 2.57 -1.93 -11.51
CA LYS A 108 3.51 -3.07 -11.45
C LYS A 108 4.92 -2.67 -11.86
N GLN A 109 5.08 -1.71 -12.77
CA GLN A 109 6.38 -1.22 -13.21
C GLN A 109 7.06 -0.41 -12.09
N LEU A 110 6.30 0.43 -11.39
CA LEU A 110 6.81 1.13 -10.20
C LEU A 110 7.24 0.14 -9.12
N LEU A 111 6.41 -0.87 -8.79
CA LEU A 111 6.78 -1.89 -7.81
C LEU A 111 8.04 -2.67 -8.23
N PHE A 112 8.15 -3.03 -9.51
CA PHE A 112 9.35 -3.70 -10.04
C PHE A 112 10.61 -2.84 -9.89
N ARG A 113 10.53 -1.54 -10.18
CA ARG A 113 11.64 -0.60 -10.02
C ARG A 113 12.07 -0.50 -8.56
N VAL A 114 11.12 -0.35 -7.63
CA VAL A 114 11.42 -0.28 -6.19
C VAL A 114 12.02 -1.59 -5.69
N GLU A 115 11.48 -2.74 -6.11
CA GLU A 115 12.02 -4.06 -5.77
C GLU A 115 13.46 -4.23 -6.29
N SER A 116 13.72 -3.84 -7.54
CA SER A 116 15.06 -3.95 -8.14
C SER A 116 16.07 -3.08 -7.39
N ASN A 117 15.72 -1.82 -7.10
CA ASN A 117 16.57 -0.93 -6.32
C ASN A 117 16.86 -1.48 -4.92
N ALA A 118 15.85 -2.04 -4.25
CA ALA A 118 16.01 -2.65 -2.93
C ALA A 118 17.01 -3.80 -2.96
N ARG A 119 16.91 -4.70 -3.97
CA ARG A 119 17.85 -5.81 -4.16
C ARG A 119 19.27 -5.31 -4.40
N ASP A 120 19.45 -4.25 -5.18
CA ASP A 120 20.76 -3.67 -5.46
C ASP A 120 21.42 -3.10 -4.19
N TYR A 121 20.66 -2.39 -3.34
CA TYR A 121 21.17 -1.87 -2.07
C TYR A 121 21.51 -2.99 -1.06
N ILE A 122 20.69 -4.03 -1.00
CA ILE A 122 20.96 -5.22 -0.17
C ILE A 122 22.24 -5.92 -0.66
N ALA A 123 22.40 -6.11 -1.96
CA ALA A 123 23.61 -6.70 -2.54
C ALA A 123 24.87 -5.86 -2.26
N ALA A 124 24.73 -4.54 -2.13
CA ALA A 124 25.80 -3.63 -1.75
C ALA A 124 26.13 -3.65 -0.24
N GLY A 125 25.34 -4.31 0.60
CA GLY A 125 25.58 -4.46 2.04
C GLY A 125 25.22 -3.24 2.88
N SER A 126 24.49 -2.27 2.31
CA SER A 126 24.00 -1.08 3.02
C SER A 126 22.57 -0.77 2.59
N PHE A 127 21.60 -1.34 3.31
CA PHE A 127 20.19 -1.14 3.02
C PHE A 127 19.48 -0.43 4.15
N ASP A 128 19.00 0.77 3.87
CA ASP A 128 18.03 1.51 4.67
C ASP A 128 16.88 1.90 3.75
N PRO A 129 15.78 1.13 3.74
CA PRO A 129 14.69 1.35 2.80
C PRO A 129 13.96 2.65 3.06
N ALA A 130 14.00 3.19 4.29
CA ALA A 130 13.46 4.52 4.52
C ALA A 130 14.26 5.50 3.64
N THR A 131 15.54 5.69 3.91
CA THR A 131 16.32 6.75 3.24
C THR A 131 16.62 6.50 1.77
N GLN A 132 16.66 5.24 1.33
CA GLN A 132 17.12 4.87 -0.01
C GLN A 132 16.01 4.57 -1.02
N LEU A 133 14.81 4.18 -0.56
CA LEU A 133 13.68 3.87 -1.45
C LEU A 133 12.59 4.95 -1.43
N ALA A 134 12.68 5.95 -0.57
CA ALA A 134 11.70 7.04 -0.47
C ALA A 134 12.34 8.41 -0.73
N ASN A 135 11.50 9.40 -0.99
CA ASN A 135 11.91 10.80 -1.09
C ASN A 135 11.05 11.74 -0.25
N ARG A 136 10.14 11.19 0.55
CA ARG A 136 9.31 11.90 1.53
C ARG A 136 9.17 11.07 2.79
N TYR A 137 9.13 11.74 3.94
CA TYR A 137 9.12 11.08 5.25
C TYR A 137 8.14 11.80 6.17
N ASP A 138 7.37 11.01 6.90
CA ASP A 138 6.74 11.53 8.11
C ASP A 138 7.79 11.68 9.20
N GLU A 139 7.55 12.62 10.10
CA GLU A 139 8.36 12.78 11.31
C GLU A 139 8.11 11.58 12.26
N SER A 140 9.18 10.94 12.71
CA SER A 140 9.16 9.78 13.63
C SER A 140 9.92 10.08 14.92
N SER A 141 9.69 9.27 15.96
CA SER A 141 10.47 9.28 17.19
C SER A 141 11.86 8.61 17.07
N GLY A 142 12.18 8.02 15.92
CA GLY A 142 13.34 7.13 15.73
C GLY A 142 13.18 5.74 16.36
N GLN A 143 12.01 5.42 16.93
CA GLN A 143 11.67 4.11 17.49
C GLN A 143 10.68 3.35 16.60
N ALA A 144 10.45 3.83 15.38
CA ALA A 144 9.43 3.26 14.53
C ALA A 144 9.94 1.96 13.88
N PHE A 145 9.07 0.96 13.81
CA PHE A 145 9.39 -0.37 13.29
C PHE A 145 8.46 -0.75 12.15
N TYR A 146 8.97 -1.58 11.24
CA TYR A 146 8.27 -1.97 10.02
C TYR A 146 6.88 -2.57 10.27
N LEU A 147 5.87 -1.96 9.66
CA LEU A 147 4.48 -2.41 9.67
C LEU A 147 4.08 -3.08 8.36
N GLY A 148 4.59 -2.64 7.23
CA GLY A 148 4.15 -3.14 5.93
C GLY A 148 4.53 -2.25 4.77
N ILE A 149 4.02 -2.60 3.60
CA ILE A 149 4.14 -1.80 2.38
C ILE A 149 2.77 -1.49 1.81
N ALA A 150 2.66 -0.34 1.16
CA ALA A 150 1.47 0.07 0.47
C ALA A 150 1.78 0.75 -0.85
N LEU A 151 0.78 0.72 -1.74
CA LEU A 151 0.75 1.49 -2.98
C LEU A 151 -0.50 2.36 -2.97
N SER A 152 -0.34 3.64 -3.27
CA SER A 152 -1.43 4.57 -3.53
C SER A 152 -1.46 4.84 -5.02
N THR A 153 -2.63 4.75 -5.63
CA THR A 153 -2.85 5.10 -7.04
C THR A 153 -4.01 6.09 -7.18
N LEU A 154 -3.89 6.99 -8.14
CA LEU A 154 -4.99 7.86 -8.60
C LEU A 154 -5.87 7.17 -9.64
N ASP A 155 -5.40 6.04 -10.20
CA ASP A 155 -6.26 5.14 -10.96
C ASP A 155 -7.31 4.59 -10.01
N HIS A 156 -8.57 4.71 -10.42
CA HIS A 156 -9.68 4.20 -9.66
C HIS A 156 -10.34 3.07 -10.43
N ARG A 157 -10.95 2.11 -9.73
CA ARG A 157 -11.66 0.98 -10.35
C ARG A 157 -12.65 1.38 -11.45
N ARG A 158 -13.21 2.60 -11.40
CA ARG A 158 -14.16 3.08 -12.42
C ARG A 158 -13.47 3.73 -13.62
N GLN A 159 -12.30 4.31 -13.45
CA GLN A 159 -11.60 5.06 -14.49
C GLN A 159 -10.11 5.23 -14.14
N PRO A 160 -9.22 5.15 -15.13
CA PRO A 160 -7.84 5.61 -14.99
C PRO A 160 -7.79 7.08 -14.58
N TRP A 161 -6.66 7.48 -13.99
CA TRP A 161 -6.37 8.87 -13.70
C TRP A 161 -6.31 9.69 -15.00
N ASP A 162 -7.20 10.68 -15.11
CA ASP A 162 -7.14 11.71 -16.13
C ASP A 162 -7.30 13.09 -15.46
N PRO A 163 -6.22 13.90 -15.39
CA PRO A 163 -6.24 15.21 -14.75
C PRO A 163 -7.22 16.20 -15.38
N GLU A 164 -7.60 16.02 -16.65
CA GLU A 164 -8.52 16.92 -17.36
C GLU A 164 -9.99 16.63 -17.04
N THR A 165 -10.31 15.44 -16.54
CA THR A 165 -11.67 15.06 -16.12
C THR A 165 -12.03 15.51 -14.71
N VAL A 166 -11.05 15.96 -13.92
CA VAL A 166 -11.26 16.28 -12.49
C VAL A 166 -11.39 17.79 -12.26
N GLY A 167 -12.59 18.21 -11.89
CA GLY A 167 -12.93 19.63 -11.71
C GLY A 167 -12.23 20.33 -10.54
N ALA A 168 -11.87 19.62 -9.48
CA ALA A 168 -11.20 20.20 -8.31
C ALA A 168 -10.27 19.22 -7.60
N GLN A 169 -9.23 19.77 -6.93
CA GLN A 169 -8.22 18.96 -6.23
C GLN A 169 -8.79 17.95 -5.22
N LYS A 170 -9.87 18.33 -4.52
CA LYS A 170 -10.51 17.49 -3.49
C LYS A 170 -11.28 16.30 -4.07
N ASP A 171 -11.61 16.35 -5.36
CA ASP A 171 -12.49 15.40 -6.05
C ASP A 171 -11.71 14.38 -6.88
N VAL A 172 -10.36 14.41 -6.81
CA VAL A 172 -9.49 13.40 -7.41
C VAL A 172 -9.81 12.06 -6.75
N PRO A 173 -10.26 11.01 -7.46
CA PRO A 173 -10.46 9.69 -6.87
C PRO A 173 -9.12 8.99 -6.61
N GLY A 174 -9.15 7.82 -5.99
CA GLY A 174 -7.97 6.97 -5.92
C GLY A 174 -8.21 5.66 -5.18
N THR A 175 -7.25 4.75 -5.30
CA THR A 175 -7.25 3.47 -4.60
C THR A 175 -5.90 3.26 -3.92
N CYS A 176 -5.91 2.73 -2.69
CA CYS A 176 -4.72 2.26 -2.02
C CYS A 176 -4.76 0.75 -1.83
N TYR A 177 -3.59 0.12 -1.87
CA TYR A 177 -3.37 -1.27 -1.54
C TYR A 177 -2.33 -1.36 -0.44
N ALA A 178 -2.47 -2.31 0.48
CA ALA A 178 -1.49 -2.52 1.54
C ALA A 178 -1.30 -4.00 1.83
N TRP A 179 -0.06 -4.38 2.12
CA TRP A 179 0.31 -5.67 2.69
C TRP A 179 1.06 -5.41 4.00
N LEU A 180 0.46 -5.86 5.10
CA LEU A 180 0.99 -5.62 6.45
C LEU A 180 1.74 -6.85 6.98
N ARG A 181 2.59 -6.61 7.99
CA ARG A 181 3.43 -7.61 8.66
C ARG A 181 2.63 -8.76 9.26
N ASP A 182 1.36 -8.58 9.58
CA ASP A 182 0.47 -9.66 10.07
C ASP A 182 -0.28 -10.40 8.93
N ASN A 183 0.15 -10.21 7.68
CA ASN A 183 -0.51 -10.61 6.43
C ASN A 183 -1.90 -10.03 6.22
N THR A 184 -2.24 -8.95 6.91
CA THR A 184 -3.43 -8.21 6.53
C THR A 184 -3.17 -7.59 5.16
N VAL A 185 -4.09 -7.86 4.25
CA VAL A 185 -4.12 -7.23 2.95
C VAL A 185 -5.35 -6.34 2.87
N MET A 186 -5.15 -5.09 2.44
CA MET A 186 -6.21 -4.11 2.35
C MET A 186 -6.27 -3.49 0.97
N GLN A 187 -7.49 -3.17 0.54
CA GLN A 187 -7.78 -2.23 -0.52
C GLN A 187 -8.64 -1.10 0.03
N ILE A 188 -8.30 0.15 -0.29
CA ILE A 188 -9.01 1.34 0.16
C ILE A 188 -9.40 2.12 -1.07
N ASP A 189 -10.69 2.13 -1.39
CA ASP A 189 -11.22 2.94 -2.49
C ASP A 189 -11.70 4.28 -1.95
N ARG A 190 -11.33 5.37 -2.63
CA ARG A 190 -11.85 6.71 -2.40
C ARG A 190 -12.49 7.21 -3.68
N LEU A 191 -13.79 7.45 -3.63
CA LEU A 191 -14.52 8.02 -4.76
C LEU A 191 -14.17 9.50 -4.96
N GLY A 192 -14.44 10.03 -6.15
CA GLY A 192 -14.36 11.46 -6.44
C GLY A 192 -15.67 12.19 -6.15
N ALA A 193 -15.91 13.30 -6.87
CA ALA A 193 -17.13 14.12 -6.74
C ALA A 193 -18.43 13.29 -6.83
N ASP A 194 -18.55 12.41 -7.82
CA ASP A 194 -19.77 11.63 -8.09
C ASP A 194 -20.11 10.61 -7.00
N GLY A 195 -19.13 10.27 -6.16
CA GLY A 195 -19.32 9.42 -4.99
C GLY A 195 -19.17 10.18 -3.67
N PHE A 196 -19.27 11.51 -3.69
CA PHE A 196 -19.16 12.37 -2.51
C PHE A 196 -17.90 12.15 -1.67
N ASN A 197 -16.80 11.76 -2.31
CA ASN A 197 -15.56 11.38 -1.63
C ASN A 197 -15.74 10.25 -0.59
N GLU A 198 -16.74 9.38 -0.77
CA GLU A 198 -16.95 8.19 0.05
C GLU A 198 -15.72 7.28 -0.01
N MET A 199 -15.39 6.70 1.14
CA MET A 199 -14.27 5.79 1.30
C MET A 199 -14.77 4.42 1.70
N THR A 200 -14.28 3.39 1.02
CA THR A 200 -14.57 1.99 1.33
C THR A 200 -13.27 1.25 1.59
N VAL A 201 -13.21 0.49 2.69
CA VAL A 201 -12.08 -0.38 3.01
C VAL A 201 -12.49 -1.84 2.86
N TYR A 202 -11.74 -2.58 2.06
CA TYR A 202 -11.81 -4.04 1.94
C TYR A 202 -10.57 -4.63 2.61
N SER A 203 -10.76 -5.65 3.44
CA SER A 203 -9.67 -6.29 4.17
C SER A 203 -9.97 -7.76 4.43
N ASN A 204 -8.93 -8.60 4.43
CA ASN A 204 -9.00 -10.00 4.86
C ASN A 204 -8.98 -10.15 6.40
N ALA A 205 -8.76 -9.06 7.14
CA ALA A 205 -8.76 -9.03 8.60
C ALA A 205 -9.58 -7.86 9.13
N VAL A 206 -9.95 -7.93 10.42
CA VAL A 206 -10.66 -6.84 11.09
C VAL A 206 -9.78 -5.59 11.14
N VAL A 207 -10.31 -4.48 10.63
CA VAL A 207 -9.70 -3.15 10.69
C VAL A 207 -10.36 -2.38 11.84
N GLY A 208 -9.55 -1.76 12.69
CA GLY A 208 -10.00 -1.04 13.88
C GLY A 208 -10.94 0.14 13.58
N ALA A 209 -11.63 0.61 14.62
CA ALA A 209 -12.66 1.65 14.51
C ALA A 209 -12.11 3.00 13.99
N GLY A 210 -13.01 3.82 13.42
CA GLY A 210 -12.68 5.19 12.97
C GLY A 210 -12.72 5.41 11.45
N LEU A 211 -13.17 4.42 10.67
CA LEU A 211 -13.32 4.50 9.21
C LEU A 211 -14.81 4.45 8.85
N ALA A 212 -15.24 5.30 7.90
CA ALA A 212 -16.65 5.54 7.60
C ALA A 212 -17.41 4.29 7.09
N SER A 213 -16.74 3.43 6.33
CA SER A 213 -17.28 2.16 5.84
C SER A 213 -16.17 1.11 5.73
N VAL A 214 -16.19 0.10 6.60
CA VAL A 214 -15.26 -1.03 6.60
C VAL A 214 -16.01 -2.30 6.25
N PHE A 215 -15.56 -2.99 5.22
CA PHE A 215 -16.05 -4.31 4.84
C PHE A 215 -14.92 -5.32 5.03
N THR A 216 -15.05 -6.19 6.03
CA THR A 216 -14.25 -7.40 6.11
C THR A 216 -14.80 -8.37 5.07
N ALA A 217 -14.02 -8.67 4.04
CA ALA A 217 -14.42 -9.53 2.95
C ALA A 217 -13.48 -10.72 2.85
N ASP A 218 -14.03 -11.88 2.49
CA ASP A 218 -13.22 -13.02 2.09
C ASP A 218 -12.37 -12.63 0.86
N TRP A 219 -11.12 -13.06 0.83
CA TRP A 219 -10.08 -12.62 -0.11
C TRP A 219 -10.53 -12.75 -1.58
N GLU A 220 -11.34 -13.77 -1.89
CA GLU A 220 -11.92 -14.00 -3.22
C GLU A 220 -12.84 -12.87 -3.71
N ARG A 221 -13.47 -12.12 -2.78
CA ARG A 221 -14.30 -10.95 -3.11
C ARG A 221 -13.48 -9.68 -3.28
N VAL A 222 -12.35 -9.57 -2.55
CA VAL A 222 -11.38 -8.47 -2.74
C VAL A 222 -10.77 -8.54 -4.15
N GLN A 223 -10.56 -9.75 -4.69
CA GLN A 223 -10.04 -9.95 -6.04
C GLN A 223 -11.03 -9.66 -7.19
N ARG A 224 -12.34 -9.50 -6.92
CA ARG A 224 -13.36 -9.39 -7.98
C ARG A 224 -14.42 -8.30 -7.76
N PRO A 225 -14.06 -7.01 -7.70
CA PRO A 225 -15.04 -5.96 -7.93
C PRO A 225 -15.48 -6.03 -9.41
N ALA A 226 -16.77 -6.22 -9.66
CA ALA A 226 -17.32 -6.34 -11.01
C ALA A 226 -16.97 -5.10 -11.87
N GLY A 227 -16.47 -5.32 -13.09
CA GLY A 227 -16.47 -4.31 -14.16
C GLY A 227 -15.15 -3.61 -14.51
N VAL A 228 -13.98 -4.07 -14.06
CA VAL A 228 -12.68 -3.52 -14.48
C VAL A 228 -11.84 -4.60 -15.14
N HIS A 229 -11.02 -4.23 -16.12
CA HIS A 229 -10.08 -5.10 -16.82
C HIS A 229 -8.93 -5.53 -15.87
N TRP A 230 -9.21 -6.42 -14.92
CA TRP A 230 -8.34 -6.88 -13.83
C TRP A 230 -7.52 -8.15 -14.15
N HIS A 231 -7.27 -8.49 -15.41
CA HIS A 231 -6.66 -9.78 -15.78
C HIS A 231 -5.22 -10.01 -15.26
N ASP A 232 -4.65 -9.09 -14.47
CA ASP A 232 -3.29 -9.24 -13.93
C ASP A 232 -3.10 -8.71 -12.48
N MET A 233 -4.15 -8.74 -11.65
CA MET A 233 -4.01 -8.43 -10.22
C MET A 233 -3.09 -9.42 -9.49
N SER A 234 -3.00 -10.65 -9.97
CA SER A 234 -2.08 -11.64 -9.42
C SER A 234 -0.62 -11.18 -9.56
N ALA A 235 -0.19 -10.66 -10.72
CA ALA A 235 1.18 -10.15 -10.84
C ALA A 235 1.41 -8.90 -9.96
N PHE A 236 0.42 -8.02 -9.85
CA PHE A 236 0.49 -6.88 -8.93
C PHE A 236 0.71 -7.33 -7.48
N TRP A 237 -0.17 -8.20 -6.97
CA TRP A 237 -0.08 -8.68 -5.59
C TRP A 237 1.20 -9.49 -5.36
N ASN A 238 1.63 -10.29 -6.33
CA ASN A 238 2.89 -11.02 -6.25
C ASN A 238 4.09 -10.09 -6.11
N ARG A 239 4.12 -8.96 -6.85
CA ARG A 239 5.20 -7.97 -6.73
C ARG A 239 5.13 -7.22 -5.41
N LEU A 240 3.94 -6.80 -4.97
CA LEU A 240 3.77 -6.13 -3.69
C LEU A 240 4.20 -7.06 -2.53
N HIS A 241 3.82 -8.34 -2.60
CA HIS A 241 4.25 -9.36 -1.65
C HIS A 241 5.76 -9.60 -1.72
N ALA A 242 6.36 -9.74 -2.90
CA ALA A 242 7.81 -9.93 -3.04
C ALA A 242 8.59 -8.79 -2.39
N LEU A 243 8.17 -7.54 -2.61
CA LEU A 243 8.76 -6.38 -1.97
C LEU A 243 8.49 -6.35 -0.46
N HIS A 244 7.29 -6.72 -0.01
CA HIS A 244 6.99 -6.88 1.41
C HIS A 244 7.92 -7.89 2.10
N THR A 245 8.08 -9.08 1.53
CA THR A 245 8.96 -10.13 2.05
C THR A 245 10.41 -9.68 2.09
N LEU A 246 10.87 -8.98 1.04
CA LEU A 246 12.22 -8.42 0.99
C LEU A 246 12.45 -7.44 2.15
N LEU A 247 11.53 -6.50 2.35
CA LEU A 247 11.62 -5.52 3.44
C LEU A 247 11.48 -6.17 4.83
N LEU A 248 10.62 -7.17 4.97
CA LEU A 248 10.39 -7.86 6.23
C LEU A 248 11.67 -8.53 6.75
N ASN A 249 12.46 -9.14 5.85
CA ASN A 249 13.71 -9.82 6.20
C ASN A 249 14.81 -8.86 6.68
N GLU A 250 14.75 -7.59 6.27
CA GLU A 250 15.75 -6.57 6.62
C GLU A 250 15.37 -5.79 7.89
N GLU A 251 14.15 -6.00 8.41
CA GLU A 251 13.60 -5.36 9.61
C GLU A 251 13.87 -3.85 9.72
N PRO A 252 13.42 -3.04 8.76
CA PRO A 252 13.79 -1.65 8.71
C PRO A 252 13.19 -0.84 9.84
N ARG A 253 13.88 0.25 10.17
CA ARG A 253 13.52 1.21 11.21
C ARG A 253 13.46 2.62 10.61
N LEU A 254 12.61 3.45 11.18
CA LEU A 254 12.45 4.87 10.82
C LEU A 254 12.66 5.76 12.05
#